data_AF-A0A7C3Q0N6-F1
#
_entry.id   AF-A0A7C3Q0N6-F1
#
_cell.length_a   1.000
_cell.length_b   1.000
_cell.length_c   1.000
_cell.angle_alpha   90.00
_cell.angle_beta   90.00
_cell.angle_gamma   90.00
#
_symmetry.space_group_name_H-M   'P 1'
#
loop_
_entity.id
_entity.type
_entity.pdbx_description
1 polymer ?
#
loop_
_entity_poly.entity_id
_entity_poly.type
_entity_poly.pdbx_seq_one_letter_code
_entity_poly.pdbx_strand_id
1 'polypeptide(L)'
;DQFAKPEAVGDRLFELGKTLRFESRVRAESELCVAAASVLARATFLYKLKDLSEAWGMTLPKGAGPEVIRAGRAFVAKHGRQRLNEVAKVHFRTTESVLQSG
;
A
#
# COMPACT_ATOMS: atom_id res chain seq x y z
N ASP A 1 5.69 -8.31 -13.54
CA ASP A 1 5.51 -6.88 -13.83
C ASP A 1 6.70 -6.12 -13.27
N GLN A 2 7.36 -5.32 -14.10
CA GLN A 2 8.59 -4.64 -13.73
C GLN A 2 8.27 -3.35 -12.97
N PHE A 3 8.73 -3.28 -11.72
CA PHE A 3 8.56 -2.10 -10.85
C PHE A 3 9.89 -1.48 -10.40
N ALA A 4 11.03 -2.12 -10.71
CA ALA A 4 12.37 -1.68 -10.36
C ALA A 4 13.38 -2.18 -11.41
N LYS A 5 14.67 -1.91 -11.18
CA LYS A 5 15.75 -2.48 -12.00
C LYS A 5 15.77 -4.01 -11.85
N PRO A 6 15.70 -4.80 -12.93
CA PRO A 6 15.67 -6.26 -12.86
C PRO A 6 16.84 -6.84 -12.05
N GLU A 7 18.03 -6.28 -12.19
CA GLU A 7 19.25 -6.73 -11.52
C GLU A 7 19.09 -6.60 -10.00
N ALA A 8 18.63 -5.42 -9.54
CA ALA A 8 18.42 -5.17 -8.12
C ALA A 8 17.37 -6.11 -7.49
N VAL A 9 16.34 -6.51 -8.25
CA VAL A 9 15.35 -7.49 -7.77
C VAL A 9 15.92 -8.90 -7.80
N GLY A 10 16.62 -9.27 -8.88
CA GLY A 10 17.26 -10.56 -9.04
C GLY A 10 18.28 -10.85 -7.94
N ASP A 11 19.20 -9.91 -7.70
CA ASP A 11 20.23 -10.03 -6.66
C ASP A 11 19.60 -10.32 -5.29
N ARG A 12 18.55 -9.58 -4.92
CA ARG A 12 17.82 -9.79 -3.66
C ARG A 12 17.09 -11.13 -3.60
N LEU A 13 16.50 -11.59 -4.71
CA LEU A 13 15.86 -12.91 -4.76
C LEU A 13 16.89 -14.04 -4.55
N PHE A 14 18.07 -13.92 -5.16
CA PHE A 14 19.12 -14.93 -5.06
C PHE A 14 19.84 -14.89 -3.69
N GLU A 15 20.01 -13.72 -3.08
CA GLU A 15 20.43 -13.59 -1.67
C GLU A 15 19.48 -14.32 -0.71
N LEU A 16 18.18 -14.37 -1.01
CA LEU A 16 17.18 -15.13 -0.26
C LEU A 16 17.15 -16.63 -0.62
N GLY A 17 18.16 -17.14 -1.34
CA GLY A 17 18.30 -18.55 -1.70
C GLY A 17 17.29 -19.05 -2.73
N LYS A 18 16.63 -18.16 -3.48
CA LYS A 18 15.63 -18.56 -4.49
C LYS A 18 16.30 -19.06 -5.76
N THR A 19 16.16 -20.34 -6.08
CA THR A 19 16.64 -20.89 -7.36
C THR A 19 15.48 -21.01 -8.34
N LEU A 20 15.26 -19.96 -9.14
CA LEU A 20 14.21 -19.93 -10.15
C LEU A 20 14.64 -19.09 -11.37
N ARG A 21 14.02 -19.37 -12.52
CA ARG A 21 14.14 -18.51 -13.71
C ARG A 21 13.40 -17.21 -13.43
N PHE A 22 14.15 -16.14 -13.23
CA PHE A 22 13.60 -14.81 -13.00
C PHE A 22 13.46 -14.04 -14.30
N GLU A 23 12.26 -13.51 -14.56
CA GLU A 23 12.00 -12.63 -15.70
C GLU A 23 11.25 -11.38 -15.25
N SER A 24 11.77 -10.22 -15.64
CA SER A 24 11.16 -8.92 -15.39
C SER A 24 10.86 -8.26 -16.74
N ARG A 25 9.61 -7.86 -16.94
CA ARG A 25 9.13 -7.23 -18.17
C ARG A 25 8.21 -6.06 -17.83
N VAL A 26 8.32 -4.97 -18.60
CA VAL A 26 7.36 -3.85 -18.57
C VAL A 26 6.06 -4.32 -19.23
N ARG A 27 4.91 -3.95 -18.65
CA ARG A 27 3.57 -4.37 -19.10
C ARG A 27 3.39 -5.90 -19.10
N ALA A 28 3.86 -6.56 -18.04
CA ALA A 28 3.78 -8.02 -17.96
C ALA A 28 2.35 -8.54 -17.74
N GLU A 29 1.36 -7.66 -17.51
CA GLU A 29 -0.06 -8.01 -17.47
C GLU A 29 -0.60 -8.60 -18.78
N SER A 30 0.16 -8.58 -19.87
CA SER A 30 -0.14 -9.38 -21.06
C SER A 30 -0.08 -10.89 -20.80
N GLU A 31 0.67 -11.34 -19.79
CA GLU A 31 0.70 -12.73 -19.33
C GLU A 31 -0.49 -12.98 -18.39
N LEU A 32 -1.30 -14.00 -18.69
CA LEU A 32 -2.53 -14.29 -17.94
C LEU A 32 -2.29 -14.47 -16.44
N CYS A 33 -1.20 -15.14 -16.05
CA CYS A 33 -0.84 -15.35 -14.65
C CYS A 33 -0.55 -14.02 -13.92
N VAL A 34 0.08 -13.05 -14.60
CA VAL A 34 0.39 -11.73 -14.04
C VAL A 34 -0.86 -10.86 -13.93
N ALA A 35 -1.74 -10.93 -14.93
CA ALA A 35 -3.05 -10.28 -14.87
C ALA A 35 -3.90 -10.83 -13.71
N ALA A 36 -3.96 -12.15 -13.56
CA ALA A 36 -4.66 -12.81 -12.46
C ALA A 36 -4.08 -12.41 -11.09
N ALA A 37 -2.76 -12.41 -10.94
CA ALA A 37 -2.09 -11.94 -9.72
C ALA A 37 -2.47 -10.48 -9.39
N SER A 38 -2.52 -9.60 -10.39
CA SER A 38 -2.95 -8.21 -10.22
C SER A 38 -4.41 -8.07 -9.76
N VAL A 39 -5.32 -8.92 -10.26
CA VAL A 39 -6.72 -8.96 -9.81
C VAL A 39 -6.80 -9.41 -8.35
N LEU A 40 -6.11 -10.50 -8.00
CA LEU A 40 -6.08 -11.02 -6.63
C LEU A 40 -5.52 -10.00 -5.63
N ALA A 41 -4.43 -9.32 -6.01
CA ALA A 41 -3.82 -8.29 -5.17
C ALA A 41 -4.78 -7.11 -4.92
N ARG A 42 -5.47 -6.63 -5.96
CA ARG A 42 -6.46 -5.55 -5.81
C ARG A 42 -7.67 -5.96 -4.98
N ALA A 43 -8.21 -7.16 -5.19
CA ALA A 43 -9.30 -7.69 -4.37
C ALA A 43 -8.88 -7.77 -2.90
N THR A 44 -7.70 -8.33 -2.63
CA THR A 44 -7.15 -8.43 -1.27
C THR A 44 -6.96 -7.05 -0.63
N PHE A 45 -6.47 -6.07 -1.38
CA PHE A 45 -6.34 -4.69 -0.90
C PHE A 45 -7.71 -4.10 -0.47
N LEU A 46 -8.76 -4.30 -1.27
CA LEU A 46 -10.10 -3.81 -0.93
C LEU A 46 -10.67 -4.48 0.32
N TYR A 47 -10.52 -5.81 0.45
CA TYR A 47 -10.94 -6.53 1.65
C TYR A 47 -10.18 -6.05 2.88
N LYS A 48 -8.84 -5.95 2.81
CA LYS A 48 -8.03 -5.50 3.95
C LYS A 48 -8.31 -4.04 4.33
N LEU A 49 -8.59 -3.17 3.36
CA LEU A 49 -8.98 -1.79 3.66
C LEU A 49 -10.34 -1.73 4.35
N LYS A 50 -11.28 -2.60 3.96
CA LYS A 50 -12.58 -2.76 4.62
C LYS A 50 -12.40 -3.27 6.05
N ASP A 51 -11.69 -4.38 6.25
CA ASP A 51 -11.40 -4.95 7.57
C ASP A 51 -10.77 -3.91 8.51
N LEU A 52 -9.81 -3.14 8.00
CA LEU A 52 -9.16 -2.07 8.76
C LEU A 52 -10.14 -0.93 9.08
N SER A 53 -10.98 -0.53 8.13
CA SER A 53 -12.00 0.50 8.38
C SER A 53 -12.99 0.07 9.47
N GLU A 54 -13.40 -1.21 9.47
CA GLU A 54 -14.27 -1.80 10.49
C GLU A 54 -13.59 -1.85 11.86
N ALA A 55 -12.34 -2.31 11.92
CA ALA A 55 -11.57 -2.38 13.17
C ALA A 55 -11.42 -1.03 13.90
N TRP A 56 -11.40 0.07 13.15
CA TRP A 56 -11.30 1.42 13.69
C TRP A 56 -12.63 2.18 13.74
N GLY A 57 -13.71 1.56 13.25
CA GLY A 57 -15.04 2.15 13.21
C GLY A 57 -15.08 3.46 12.42
N MET A 58 -14.34 3.54 11.31
CA MET A 58 -14.36 4.68 10.40
C MET A 58 -13.89 4.32 9.00
N THR A 59 -14.40 5.02 7.99
CA THR A 59 -14.00 4.81 6.60
C THR A 59 -12.56 5.29 6.38
N LEU A 60 -11.70 4.41 5.88
CA LEU A 60 -10.35 4.75 5.42
C LEU A 60 -10.33 4.84 3.88
N PRO A 61 -10.33 6.04 3.29
CA PRO A 61 -10.35 6.19 1.85
C PRO A 61 -9.01 5.80 1.22
N LYS A 62 -9.08 5.26 0.00
CA LYS A 62 -7.91 4.93 -0.82
C LYS A 62 -7.28 6.17 -1.46
N GLY A 63 -5.98 6.08 -1.75
CA GLY A 63 -5.21 7.14 -2.43
C GLY A 63 -4.46 8.04 -1.45
N ALA A 64 -4.26 9.31 -1.83
CA ALA A 64 -3.55 10.31 -1.03
C ALA A 64 -4.14 11.73 -1.16
N GLY A 65 -5.41 11.82 -1.59
CA GLY A 65 -6.10 13.10 -1.85
C GLY A 65 -6.74 13.73 -0.60
N PRO A 66 -7.54 14.81 -0.78
CA PRO A 66 -8.16 15.55 0.31
C PRO A 66 -9.00 14.69 1.25
N GLU A 67 -9.72 13.68 0.73
CA GLU A 67 -10.49 12.73 1.55
C GLU A 67 -9.62 11.97 2.57
N VAL A 68 -8.42 11.57 2.16
CA VAL A 68 -7.46 10.84 3.01
C VAL A 68 -6.94 11.77 4.10
N ILE A 69 -6.70 13.04 3.78
CA ILE A 69 -6.28 14.03 4.77
C ILE A 69 -7.39 14.26 5.80
N ARG A 70 -8.65 14.40 5.36
CA ARG A 70 -9.80 14.57 6.28
C ARG A 70 -10.00 13.35 7.17
N ALA A 71 -9.96 12.15 6.60
CA ALA A 71 -10.04 10.91 7.38
C ALA A 71 -8.87 10.78 8.36
N GLY A 72 -7.64 11.11 7.93
CA GLY A 72 -6.46 11.08 8.80
C GLY A 72 -6.57 12.08 9.96
N ARG A 73 -7.06 13.30 9.72
CA ARG A 73 -7.31 14.29 10.78
C ARG A 73 -8.37 13.80 11.76
N ALA A 74 -9.48 13.25 11.27
CA ALA A 74 -10.52 12.66 12.11
C ALA A 74 -9.99 11.47 12.94
N PHE A 75 -9.16 10.62 12.34
CA PHE A 75 -8.50 9.51 13.03
C PHE A 75 -7.62 10.01 14.17
N VAL A 76 -6.73 10.98 13.90
CA VAL A 76 -5.83 11.55 14.91
C VAL A 76 -6.61 12.22 16.04
N ALA A 77 -7.69 12.94 15.72
CA ALA A 77 -8.55 13.56 16.72
C ALA A 77 -9.23 12.53 17.65
N LYS A 78 -9.65 11.38 17.10
CA LYS A 78 -10.36 10.33 17.84
C LYS A 78 -9.43 9.37 18.58
N HIS A 79 -8.28 9.04 18.01
CA HIS A 79 -7.41 7.94 18.46
C HIS A 79 -6.00 8.38 18.86
N GLY A 80 -5.65 9.66 18.65
CA GLY A 80 -4.35 10.22 18.96
C GLY A 80 -3.30 9.98 17.86
N ARG A 81 -2.33 10.88 17.78
CA ARG A 81 -1.26 10.88 16.76
C ARG A 81 -0.42 9.60 16.76
N GLN A 82 -0.15 9.04 17.95
CA GLN A 82 0.72 7.86 18.11
C GLN A 82 0.20 6.64 17.36
N ARG A 83 -1.12 6.54 17.18
CA ARG A 83 -1.80 5.39 16.55
C ARG A 83 -1.90 5.49 15.02
N LEU A 84 -1.47 6.60 14.43
CA LEU A 84 -1.59 6.83 12.99
C LEU A 84 -0.78 5.83 12.16
N ASN A 85 0.32 5.31 12.71
CA ASN A 85 1.12 4.24 12.09
C ASN A 85 0.39 2.90 11.97
N GLU A 86 -0.69 2.68 12.74
CA GLU A 86 -1.51 1.47 12.66
C GLU A 86 -2.42 1.48 11.42
N VAL A 87 -2.68 2.65 10.82
CA VAL A 87 -3.62 2.80 9.69
C VAL A 87 -3.03 3.49 8.46
N ALA A 88 -1.87 4.13 8.58
CA ALA A 88 -1.28 4.94 7.51
C ALA A 88 0.22 4.71 7.35
N LYS A 89 0.71 4.96 6.12
CA LYS A 89 2.13 5.04 5.82
C LYS A 89 2.68 6.38 6.30
N VAL A 90 3.17 6.44 7.53
CA VAL A 90 3.54 7.71 8.19
C VAL A 90 4.70 8.47 7.54
N HIS A 91 5.51 7.82 6.69
CA HIS A 91 6.60 8.48 5.95
C HIS A 91 6.11 9.24 4.68
N PHE A 92 4.82 9.20 4.36
CA PHE A 92 4.27 9.96 3.24
C PHE A 92 4.08 11.43 3.61
N ARG A 93 4.25 12.36 2.64
CA ARG A 93 3.98 13.80 2.85
C ARG A 93 2.55 14.07 3.34
N THR A 94 1.59 13.21 2.99
CA THR A 94 0.21 13.27 3.48
C THR A 94 0.13 13.29 5.01
N THR A 95 1.07 12.64 5.70
CA THR A 95 1.15 12.65 7.16
C THR A 95 1.37 14.05 7.70
N GLU A 96 2.24 14.85 7.06
CA GLU A 96 2.46 16.24 7.46
C GLU A 96 1.16 17.03 7.33
N SER A 97 0.43 16.88 6.22
CA SER A 97 -0.88 17.52 6.02
C SER A 97 -1.96 17.05 7.01
N VAL A 98 -1.86 15.84 7.54
CA VAL A 98 -2.74 15.31 8.59
C VAL A 98 -2.39 15.90 9.97
N LEU A 99 -1.10 16.07 10.25
CA LEU A 99 -0.60 16.48 11.57
C LEU A 99 -0.41 17.99 11.74
N GLN A 100 -0.45 18.75 10.66
CA GLN A 100 -0.48 20.21 10.71
C GLN A 100 -1.77 20.67 11.40
N SER A 101 -1.61 21.31 12.55
CA SER A 101 -2.65 22.13 13.16
C SER A 101 -3.03 23.24 12.17
N GLY A 102 -4.32 23.39 11.90
CA GLY A 102 -4.83 24.64 11.36
C GLY A 102 -4.76 25.72 12.44
#